data_AF-A0A0F9I0V3-F1
#
_entry.id   AF-A0A0F9I0V3-F1
#
_cell.length_a   1.000
_cell.length_b   1.000
_cell.length_c   1.000
_cell.angle_alpha   90.00
_cell.angle_beta   90.00
_cell.angle_gamma   90.00
#
_symmetry.space_group_name_H-M   'P 1'
#
loop_
_entity.id
_entity.type
_entity.pdbx_description
1 polymer ?
#
loop_
_entity_poly.entity_id
_entity_poly.type
_entity_poly.pdbx_seq_one_letter_code
_entity_poly.pdbx_strand_id
1 'polypeptide(L)' 'SQTERGIIEFEYEYPGKYLFHAHKVEFSEKGWIGIFLVKDNPDQKSQTGIEYGSKQTIKG' A
#
# COMPACT_ATOMS: atom_id res chain seq x y z
N SER A 1 22.79 -12.09 -17.83
CA SER A 1 22.88 -11.73 -16.40
C SER A 1 21.61 -12.20 -15.72
N GLN A 2 21.70 -12.81 -14.53
CA GLN A 2 20.55 -13.04 -13.67
C GLN A 2 20.22 -11.73 -12.95
N THR A 3 18.93 -11.37 -12.87
CA THR A 3 18.43 -10.21 -12.12
C THR A 3 18.77 -10.35 -10.64
N GLU A 4 19.15 -9.25 -9.98
CA GLU A 4 19.32 -9.21 -8.53
C GLU A 4 17.95 -9.35 -7.84
N ARG A 5 17.84 -10.23 -6.83
CA ARG A 5 16.62 -10.49 -6.08
C ARG A 5 16.88 -10.21 -4.61
N GLY A 6 15.98 -9.45 -3.98
CA GLY A 6 15.95 -9.22 -2.53
C GLY A 6 14.60 -9.63 -1.94
N ILE A 7 14.59 -9.98 -0.65
CA ILE A 7 13.40 -10.27 0.15
C ILE A 7 13.37 -9.26 1.31
N ILE A 8 12.19 -8.77 1.67
CA ILE A 8 11.96 -7.86 2.81
C ILE A 8 10.83 -8.44 3.66
N GLU A 9 11.03 -8.47 4.97
CA GLU A 9 10.09 -9.00 5.97
C GLU A 9 9.76 -7.92 7.01
N PHE A 10 8.48 -7.75 7.33
CA PHE A 10 7.95 -6.77 8.29
C PHE A 10 6.50 -7.10 8.63
N GLU A 11 6.00 -6.52 9.72
CA GLU A 11 4.62 -6.67 10.18
C GLU A 11 3.86 -5.33 10.06
N TYR A 12 2.54 -5.40 9.92
CA TYR A 12 1.68 -4.22 9.85
C TYR A 12 0.93 -4.04 11.14
N GLU A 13 0.99 -2.83 11.71
CA GLU A 13 0.24 -2.47 12.91
C GLU A 13 -1.21 -2.06 12.59
N TYR A 14 -1.47 -1.53 11.39
CA TYR A 14 -2.76 -0.96 11.01
C TYR A 14 -3.33 -1.61 9.74
N PRO A 15 -4.66 -1.81 9.67
CA PRO A 15 -5.34 -2.22 8.43
C PRO A 15 -5.34 -1.07 7.42
N GLY A 16 -5.50 -1.40 6.14
CA GLY A 16 -5.69 -0.39 5.10
C GLY A 16 -4.97 -0.68 3.79
N LYS A 17 -5.11 0.26 2.85
CA LYS A 17 -4.42 0.19 1.55
C LYS A 17 -3.01 0.74 1.70
N TYR A 18 -2.04 -0.04 1.27
CA TYR A 18 -0.63 0.32 1.25
C TYR A 18 -0.13 0.37 -0.19
N LEU A 19 0.89 1.21 -0.41
CA LEU A 19 1.54 1.41 -1.70
C LEU A 19 3.04 1.16 -1.53
N PHE A 20 3.57 0.23 -2.31
CA PHE A 20 4.99 0.18 -2.63
C PHE A 20 5.23 0.94 -3.91
N HIS A 21 6.27 1.76 -3.95
CA HIS A 21 6.69 2.45 -5.16
C HIS A 21 8.21 2.51 -5.21
N ALA A 22 8.78 2.61 -6.40
CA ALA A 22 10.20 2.88 -6.54
C ALA A 22 10.54 4.22 -5.87
N HIS A 23 11.54 4.25 -4.98
CA HIS A 23 11.92 5.50 -4.29
C HIS A 23 12.38 6.60 -5.27
N LYS A 24 12.85 6.22 -6.46
CA LYS A 24 13.14 7.16 -7.54
C LYS A 24 11.86 7.53 -8.27
N VAL A 25 11.57 8.83 -8.30
CA VAL A 25 10.36 9.42 -8.90
C VAL A 25 10.17 8.98 -10.36
N GLU A 26 11.24 9.03 -11.16
CA GLU A 26 11.23 8.65 -12.59
C GLU A 26 10.77 7.22 -12.87
N PHE A 27 10.89 6.30 -11.90
CA PHE A 27 10.39 4.93 -12.02
C PHE A 27 8.97 4.79 -11.51
N SER A 28 8.60 5.54 -10.46
CA SER A 28 7.21 5.60 -9.98
C SER A 28 6.28 6.17 -11.04
N GLU A 29 6.69 7.22 -11.75
CA GLU A 29 5.93 7.80 -12.87
C GLU A 29 5.77 6.82 -14.05
N LYS A 30 6.70 5.87 -14.20
CA LYS A 30 6.60 4.77 -15.17
C LYS A 30 5.74 3.60 -14.66
N GLY A 31 5.09 3.75 -13.51
CA GLY A 31 4.19 2.75 -12.95
C GLY A 31 4.88 1.63 -12.17
N TRP A 32 6.12 1.83 -11.70
CA TRP A 32 6.78 0.88 -10.80
C TRP A 32 6.20 1.02 -9.39
N ILE A 33 4.96 0.56 -9.28
CA ILE A 33 4.13 0.64 -8.09
C ILE A 33 3.44 -0.71 -7.84
N GLY A 34 3.11 -0.98 -6.57
CA GLY A 34 2.30 -2.11 -6.16
C GLY A 34 1.38 -1.69 -5.03
N ILE A 35 0.08 -1.97 -5.15
CA ILE A 35 -0.92 -1.64 -4.12
C ILE A 35 -1.49 -2.94 -3.56
N PHE A 36 -1.67 -3.01 -2.25
CA PHE A 36 -2.29 -4.15 -1.58
C PHE A 36 -3.09 -3.68 -0.36
N LEU A 37 -4.02 -4.53 0.10
CA LEU A 37 -4.91 -4.26 1.23
C LEU A 37 -4.50 -5.16 2.41
N VAL A 38 -4.05 -4.54 3.50
CA VAL A 38 -3.93 -5.19 4.80
C VAL A 38 -5.32 -5.24 5.41
N LYS A 39 -5.81 -6.45 5.69
CA LYS A 39 -7.11 -6.66 6.33
C LYS A 39 -6.96 -6.57 7.84
N ASP A 40 -8.02 -6.12 8.50
CA ASP A 40 -8.16 -6.30 9.93
C ASP A 40 -8.02 -7.76 10.32
N ASN A 41 -7.31 -7.98 11.42
CA ASN A 41 -7.34 -9.27 12.07
C ASN A 41 -8.63 -9.34 12.91
N PRO A 42 -9.60 -10.22 12.59
CA PRO A 42 -10.84 -10.31 13.37
C PRO A 42 -10.62 -10.64 14.85
N ASP A 43 -9.47 -11.21 15.19
CA ASP A 43 -9.09 -11.56 16.56
C ASP A 43 -8.46 -10.37 17.33
N GLN A 44 -8.12 -9.29 16.64
CA GLN A 44 -7.68 -8.02 17.23
C GLN A 44 -8.80 -6.99 17.04
N LYS A 45 -9.50 -6.60 18.11
CA LYS A 45 -10.51 -5.54 18.04
C LYS A 45 -9.85 -4.21 17.62
N SER A 46 -9.83 -3.91 16.33
CA SER A 46 -9.34 -2.64 15.82
C SER A 46 -10.41 -1.55 16.01
N GLN A 47 -10.09 -0.56 16.84
CA GLN A 47 -10.68 0.76 16.70
C GLN A 47 -10.12 1.35 15.41
N THR A 48 -10.95 1.66 14.41
CA THR A 48 -10.80 2.83 13.52
C THR A 48 -11.86 2.85 12.41
N GLY A 49 -12.89 3.67 12.60
CA GLY A 49 -13.79 4.12 11.53
C GLY A 49 -13.14 5.19 10.65
N ILE A 50 -11.95 4.92 10.10
CA ILE A 50 -11.31 5.82 9.13
C ILE A 50 -11.38 5.17 7.76
N GLU A 51 -12.31 5.63 6.94
CA GLU A 51 -12.42 5.27 5.52
C GLU A 51 -11.24 5.88 4.75
N TYR A 52 -10.16 5.13 4.61
CA TYR A 52 -9.03 5.54 3.78
C TYR A 52 -9.37 5.38 2.28
N GLY A 53 -9.71 6.50 1.65
CA GLY A 53 -9.77 6.64 0.20
C GLY A 53 -11.17 6.80 -0.39
N SER A 54 -12.01 7.69 0.17
CA SER A 54 -13.18 8.18 -0.54
C SER A 54 -12.72 8.83 -1.86
N LYS A 55 -13.29 8.37 -2.98
CA LYS A 55 -13.05 8.95 -4.30
C LYS A 55 -13.42 10.44 -4.22
N GLN A 56 -12.47 11.34 -4.42
CA GLN A 56 -12.79 12.71 -4.81
C GLN A 56 -13.40 12.65 -6.21
N THR A 57 -14.72 12.69 -6.30
CA THR A 57 -15.40 13.03 -7.54
C THR A 57 -15.16 14.51 -7.79
N ILE A 58 -14.20 14.83 -8.65
CA ILE A 58 -14.08 16.17 -9.23
C ILE A 58 -15.29 16.30 -10.17
N LYS A 59 -16.34 16.99 -9.72
CA LYS A 59 -17.40 17.45 -10.63
C LYS A 59 -16.83 18.60 -11.46
N GLY A 60 -16.58 18.33 -12.74
CA GLY A 60 -16.60 19.36 -13.77
C GLY A 60 -18.04 19.69 -14.15
#